data_AF-A0A9D5YFU7-F1
#
_entry.id   AF-A0A9D5YFU7-F1
#
_cell.length_a   1.000
_cell.length_b   1.000
_cell.length_c   1.000
_cell.angle_alpha   90.00
_cell.angle_beta   90.00
_cell.angle_gamma   90.00
#
_symmetry.space_group_name_H-M   'P 1'
#
loop_
_entity.id
_entity.type
_entity.pdbx_description
1 polymer ?
#
loop_
_entity_poly.entity_id
_entity_poly.type
_entity_poly.pdbx_seq_one_letter_code
_entity_poly.pdbx_strand_id
1 'polypeptide(L)'
;MKVISDIRLYKSEDIEKPVEFNNKALNIKLRRAVMKLREQGFSLGEFDHLYINLTTAIPEGKVQLSEKTDSYHPWFRFCNTGICKSDYNNTEDHDFILEKVSLTLLKLYSSEKDTEIIENAFSEAKKGSRMLMLFKEKKAEKGIAKIYLSLSDDGKYIPLLTVTRNDGEEIFKAELPQTADLNIIGELALSSKKVTVRPRKNASSKHLKPIFFDIKL
;
A
#
# COMPACT_ATOMS: atom_id res chain seq x y z
N MET A 1 16.52 2.60 5.94
CA MET A 1 15.71 1.35 5.97
C MET A 1 14.70 1.42 4.84
N LYS A 2 14.33 0.28 4.23
CA LYS A 2 13.40 0.24 3.11
C LYS A 2 11.95 0.28 3.61
N VAL A 3 11.19 1.23 3.10
CA VAL A 3 9.74 1.31 3.35
C VAL A 3 9.05 0.14 2.66
N ILE A 4 8.05 -0.44 3.31
CA ILE A 4 7.30 -1.58 2.77
C ILE A 4 6.76 -1.27 1.37
N SER A 5 6.89 -2.27 0.50
CA SER A 5 6.44 -2.22 -0.88
C SER A 5 5.30 -3.16 -1.21
N ASP A 6 5.32 -4.36 -0.64
CA ASP A 6 4.34 -5.40 -0.97
C ASP A 6 4.17 -6.39 0.19
N ILE A 7 2.98 -6.97 0.30
CA ILE A 7 2.72 -8.16 1.08
C ILE A 7 2.02 -9.16 0.18
N ARG A 8 2.49 -10.40 0.13
CA ARG A 8 1.82 -11.50 -0.58
C ARG A 8 1.42 -12.59 0.38
N LEU A 9 0.30 -13.24 0.08
CA LEU A 9 -0.27 -14.28 0.92
C LEU A 9 -0.16 -15.63 0.25
N TYR A 10 0.28 -16.60 1.04
CA TYR A 10 0.34 -18.00 0.72
C TYR A 10 -0.37 -18.78 1.81
N LYS A 11 -0.73 -20.02 1.51
CA LYS A 11 -1.16 -21.01 2.50
C LYS A 11 -0.51 -22.35 2.26
N SER A 12 -0.31 -23.10 3.32
CA SER A 12 0.15 -24.49 3.21
C SER A 12 -0.15 -25.34 4.44
N GLU A 13 -0.28 -26.64 4.21
CA GLU A 13 -0.22 -27.64 5.29
C GLU A 13 1.21 -28.13 5.53
N ASP A 14 2.10 -27.90 4.55
CA ASP A 14 3.54 -28.19 4.55
C ASP A 14 4.28 -26.90 4.17
N ILE A 15 5.14 -26.37 5.06
CA ILE A 15 5.83 -25.09 4.87
C ILE A 15 6.71 -25.06 3.62
N GLU A 16 7.21 -26.21 3.17
CA GLU A 16 8.05 -26.29 1.96
C GLU A 16 7.23 -26.23 0.66
N LYS A 17 5.89 -26.27 0.74
CA LYS A 17 4.98 -26.23 -0.42
C LYS A 17 3.89 -25.15 -0.28
N PRO A 18 4.26 -23.86 -0.16
CA PRO A 18 3.31 -22.76 -0.11
C PRO A 18 2.58 -22.59 -1.45
N VAL A 19 1.26 -22.42 -1.39
CA VAL A 19 0.41 -22.11 -2.54
C VAL A 19 -0.13 -20.69 -2.37
N GLU A 20 -0.07 -19.88 -3.41
CA GLU A 20 -0.55 -18.49 -3.38
C GLU A 20 -2.06 -18.42 -3.10
N PHE A 21 -2.47 -17.46 -2.29
CA PHE A 21 -3.88 -17.06 -2.18
C PHE A 21 -4.31 -16.38 -3.48
N ASN A 22 -4.82 -17.16 -4.44
CA ASN A 22 -5.30 -16.64 -5.71
C ASN A 22 -6.70 -15.99 -5.58
N ASN A 23 -6.83 -14.97 -4.73
CA ASN A 23 -8.06 -14.22 -4.50
C ASN A 23 -7.84 -12.72 -4.78
N LYS A 24 -8.38 -12.24 -5.91
CA LYS A 24 -8.20 -10.86 -6.38
C LYS A 24 -8.73 -9.82 -5.37
N ALA A 25 -9.89 -10.07 -4.77
CA ALA A 25 -10.53 -9.13 -3.85
C ALA A 25 -9.70 -8.98 -2.56
N LEU A 26 -9.23 -10.10 -2.01
CA LEU A 26 -8.31 -10.11 -0.87
C LEU A 26 -7.01 -9.35 -1.18
N ASN A 27 -6.39 -9.61 -2.34
CA ASN A 27 -5.16 -8.94 -2.76
C ASN A 27 -5.35 -7.41 -2.89
N ILE A 28 -6.52 -6.95 -3.34
CA ILE A 28 -6.84 -5.51 -3.38
C ILE A 28 -6.97 -4.93 -1.97
N LYS A 29 -7.67 -5.61 -1.05
CA LYS A 29 -7.78 -5.16 0.34
C LYS A 29 -6.40 -5.11 1.03
N LEU A 30 -5.55 -6.11 0.82
CA LEU A 30 -4.18 -6.12 1.35
C LEU A 30 -3.33 -4.99 0.77
N ARG A 31 -3.43 -4.75 -0.55
CA ARG A 31 -2.74 -3.63 -1.20
C ARG A 31 -3.14 -2.28 -0.62
N ARG A 32 -4.40 -2.10 -0.21
CA ARG A 32 -4.85 -0.89 0.52
C ARG A 32 -4.14 -0.74 1.87
N ALA A 33 -4.00 -1.81 2.64
CA ALA A 33 -3.24 -1.78 3.89
C ALA A 33 -1.76 -1.42 3.64
N VAL A 34 -1.12 -2.06 2.65
CA VAL A 34 0.28 -1.76 2.28
C VAL A 34 0.46 -0.30 1.82
N MET A 35 -0.49 0.23 1.06
CA MET A 35 -0.51 1.65 0.67
C MET A 35 -0.46 2.56 1.90
N LYS A 36 -1.24 2.26 2.94
CA LYS A 36 -1.29 3.03 4.19
C LYS A 36 -0.09 2.83 5.10
N LEU A 37 0.47 1.62 5.16
CA LEU A 37 1.75 1.38 5.81
C LEU A 37 2.86 2.22 5.18
N ARG A 38 2.90 2.26 3.83
CA ARG A 38 3.90 3.05 3.08
C ARG A 38 3.75 4.54 3.29
N GLU A 39 2.52 5.07 3.30
CA GLU A 39 2.24 6.49 3.56
C GLU A 39 2.84 6.95 4.90
N GLN A 40 2.76 6.10 5.92
CA GLN A 40 3.26 6.36 7.27
C GLN A 40 4.75 6.00 7.45
N GLY A 41 5.43 5.57 6.38
CA GLY A 41 6.85 5.25 6.39
C GLY A 41 7.20 3.94 7.11
N PHE A 42 6.24 3.02 7.27
CA PHE A 42 6.50 1.71 7.87
C PHE A 42 7.59 0.95 7.10
N SER A 43 8.55 0.39 7.83
CA SER A 43 9.74 -0.20 7.23
C SER A 43 9.98 -1.61 7.78
N LEU A 44 10.25 -2.54 6.87
CA LEU A 44 10.62 -3.92 7.21
C LEU A 44 12.13 -4.07 7.50
N GLY A 45 12.91 -2.98 7.36
CA GLY A 45 14.36 -2.95 7.59
C GLY A 45 15.15 -3.00 6.28
N GLU A 46 15.68 -4.16 5.94
CA GLU A 46 16.58 -4.37 4.79
C GLU A 46 15.87 -4.80 3.50
N PHE A 47 14.65 -5.30 3.64
CA PHE A 47 13.78 -5.76 2.56
C PHE A 47 12.51 -4.92 2.53
N ASP A 48 11.74 -5.01 1.45
CA ASP A 48 10.49 -4.25 1.27
C ASP A 48 9.31 -5.11 0.82
N HIS A 49 9.52 -6.41 0.58
CA HIS A 49 8.43 -7.35 0.30
C HIS A 49 8.36 -8.42 1.38
N LEU A 50 7.17 -8.66 1.94
CA LEU A 50 6.95 -9.71 2.94
C LEU A 50 5.95 -10.73 2.39
N TYR A 51 6.37 -11.99 2.33
CA TYR A 51 5.52 -13.10 1.90
C TYR A 51 5.08 -13.89 3.13
N ILE A 52 3.79 -13.86 3.41
CA ILE A 52 3.22 -14.48 4.61
C ILE A 52 2.54 -15.78 4.19
N ASN A 53 3.01 -16.88 4.75
CA ASN A 53 2.40 -18.19 4.60
C ASN A 53 1.53 -18.50 5.82
N LEU A 54 0.22 -18.52 5.64
CA LEU A 54 -0.73 -18.98 6.66
C LEU A 54 -0.75 -20.50 6.67
N THR A 55 -0.26 -21.13 7.74
CA THR A 55 0.01 -22.57 7.75
C THR A 55 -0.49 -23.28 8.99
N THR A 56 -0.89 -24.54 8.84
CA THR A 56 -1.21 -25.44 9.95
C THR A 56 0.00 -26.22 10.45
N ALA A 57 1.17 -26.06 9.81
CA ALA A 57 2.39 -26.83 10.13
C ALA A 57 3.13 -26.36 11.39
N ILE A 58 2.80 -25.18 11.91
CA ILE A 58 3.33 -24.65 13.19
C ILE A 58 2.17 -24.30 14.13
N PRO A 59 2.39 -24.25 15.46
CA PRO A 59 1.33 -23.98 16.42
C PRO A 59 0.61 -22.66 16.15
N GLU A 60 -0.70 -22.65 16.39
CA GLU A 60 -1.51 -21.46 16.18
C GLU A 60 -0.93 -20.24 16.91
N GLY A 61 -0.89 -19.12 16.20
CA GLY A 61 -0.36 -17.86 16.73
C GLY A 61 1.16 -17.79 16.80
N LYS A 62 1.91 -18.85 16.49
CA LYS A 62 3.36 -18.71 16.29
C LYS A 62 3.61 -18.00 14.96
N VAL A 63 4.58 -17.09 14.97
CA VAL A 63 5.11 -16.44 13.76
C VAL A 63 6.59 -16.74 13.68
N GLN A 64 7.03 -17.21 12.51
CA GLN A 64 8.43 -17.54 12.26
C GLN A 64 8.88 -16.88 10.96
N LEU A 65 9.80 -15.91 11.07
CA LEU A 65 10.49 -15.39 9.90
C LEU A 65 11.41 -16.48 9.35
N SER A 66 11.39 -16.70 8.04
CA SER A 66 12.24 -17.70 7.41
C SER A 66 13.70 -17.27 7.46
N GLU A 67 14.57 -18.18 7.91
CA GLU A 67 16.02 -18.00 7.90
C GLU A 67 16.59 -18.11 6.47
N LYS A 68 15.86 -18.80 5.57
CA LYS A 68 16.23 -18.91 4.16
C LYS A 68 16.12 -17.53 3.51
N THR A 69 17.26 -16.94 3.21
CA THR A 69 17.35 -15.73 2.40
C THR A 69 17.72 -16.13 0.96
N ASP A 70 17.00 -15.57 0.00
CA ASP A 70 17.38 -15.71 -1.40
C ASP A 70 18.42 -14.62 -1.72
N SER A 71 19.67 -15.03 -1.94
CA SER A 71 20.77 -14.11 -2.25
C SER A 71 20.58 -13.40 -3.60
N TYR A 72 19.84 -13.99 -4.53
CA TYR A 72 19.49 -13.37 -5.81
C TYR A 72 18.31 -12.40 -5.68
N HIS A 73 17.45 -12.61 -4.67
CA HIS A 73 16.29 -11.77 -4.40
C HIS A 73 16.26 -11.25 -2.95
N PRO A 74 17.27 -10.45 -2.54
CA PRO A 74 17.40 -10.01 -1.16
C PRO A 74 16.30 -9.04 -0.71
N TRP A 75 15.45 -8.58 -1.64
CA TRP A 75 14.38 -7.61 -1.44
C TRP A 75 13.10 -8.20 -0.82
N PHE A 76 12.97 -9.52 -0.70
CA PHE A 76 11.85 -10.14 0.01
C PHE A 76 12.27 -11.10 1.12
N ARG A 77 11.34 -11.36 2.05
CA ARG A 77 11.44 -12.44 3.04
C ARG A 77 10.12 -13.20 3.15
N PHE A 78 10.21 -14.49 3.47
CA PHE A 78 9.06 -15.30 3.86
C PHE A 78 8.89 -15.31 5.38
N CYS A 79 7.66 -15.35 5.87
CA CYS A 79 7.35 -15.76 7.23
C CYS A 79 6.18 -16.73 7.24
N ASN A 80 6.18 -17.62 8.24
CA ASN A 80 5.09 -18.56 8.49
C ASN A 80 4.28 -18.06 9.68
N THR A 81 2.95 -18.09 9.55
CA THR A 81 2.02 -17.77 10.63
C THR A 81 1.13 -18.98 10.87
N GLY A 82 1.21 -19.53 12.08
CA GLY A 82 0.41 -20.67 12.51
C GLY A 82 -1.07 -20.32 12.61
N ILE A 83 -1.91 -21.06 11.90
CA ILE A 83 -3.37 -20.98 11.97
C ILE A 83 -3.96 -22.37 12.25
N CYS A 84 -5.17 -22.43 12.80
CA CYS A 84 -5.84 -23.70 13.02
C CYS A 84 -6.44 -24.26 11.72
N LYS A 85 -6.85 -25.54 11.73
CA LYS A 85 -7.37 -26.23 10.54
C LYS A 85 -8.71 -25.67 10.05
N SER A 86 -9.56 -25.17 10.94
CA SER A 86 -10.81 -24.49 10.55
C SER A 86 -10.54 -23.20 9.79
N ASP A 87 -9.57 -22.41 10.26
CA ASP A 87 -9.15 -21.15 9.63
C ASP A 87 -8.52 -21.38 8.26
N TYR A 88 -7.79 -22.48 8.08
CA TYR A 88 -7.15 -22.83 6.80
C TYR A 88 -8.16 -22.96 5.65
N ASN A 89 -9.37 -23.43 5.96
CA ASN A 89 -10.45 -23.58 5.01
C ASN A 89 -11.27 -22.29 4.81
N ASN A 90 -11.07 -21.28 5.67
CA ASN A 90 -11.80 -20.02 5.62
C ASN A 90 -11.13 -18.99 4.68
N THR A 91 -11.09 -19.31 3.38
CA THR A 91 -10.40 -18.48 2.38
C THR A 91 -11.21 -17.28 1.88
N GLU A 92 -12.51 -17.25 2.18
CA GLU A 92 -13.44 -16.20 1.73
C GLU A 92 -13.62 -15.10 2.77
N ASP A 93 -13.31 -15.35 4.04
CA ASP A 93 -13.34 -14.33 5.08
C ASP A 93 -12.07 -13.46 5.02
N HIS A 94 -12.12 -12.45 4.17
CA HIS A 94 -10.97 -11.56 3.97
C HIS A 94 -10.64 -10.73 5.21
N ASP A 95 -11.63 -10.43 6.04
CA ASP A 95 -11.41 -9.58 7.21
C ASP A 95 -10.66 -10.37 8.28
N PHE A 96 -11.02 -11.64 8.46
CA PHE A 96 -10.23 -12.61 9.25
C PHE A 96 -8.79 -12.74 8.72
N ILE A 97 -8.61 -12.91 7.40
CA ILE A 97 -7.26 -13.05 6.82
C ILE A 97 -6.43 -11.79 7.05
N LEU A 98 -7.00 -10.60 6.84
CA LEU A 98 -6.31 -9.34 7.10
C LEU A 98 -5.94 -9.16 8.57
N GLU A 99 -6.79 -9.62 9.50
CA GLU A 99 -6.46 -9.64 10.92
C GLU A 99 -5.23 -10.53 11.19
N LYS A 100 -5.16 -11.74 10.62
CA LYS A 100 -3.97 -12.61 10.76
C LYS A 100 -2.71 -11.96 10.19
N VAL A 101 -2.81 -11.23 9.09
CA VAL A 101 -1.70 -10.45 8.53
C VAL A 101 -1.27 -9.34 9.49
N SER A 102 -2.22 -8.56 10.02
CA SER A 102 -1.94 -7.50 11.00
C SER A 102 -1.24 -8.05 12.25
N LEU A 103 -1.75 -9.14 12.81
CA LEU A 103 -1.14 -9.83 13.96
C LEU A 103 0.25 -10.38 13.65
N THR A 104 0.49 -10.82 12.41
CA THR A 104 1.81 -11.26 11.96
C THR A 104 2.80 -10.10 11.99
N LEU A 105 2.41 -8.93 11.47
CA LEU A 105 3.25 -7.74 11.49
C LEU A 105 3.53 -7.27 12.92
N LEU A 106 2.51 -7.22 13.79
CA LEU A 106 2.68 -6.80 15.19
C LEU A 106 3.63 -7.72 15.97
N LYS A 107 3.65 -9.03 15.66
CA LYS A 107 4.57 -9.98 16.29
C LYS A 107 6.00 -9.87 15.80
N LEU A 108 6.20 -9.43 14.55
CA LEU A 108 7.53 -9.23 13.96
C LEU A 108 8.09 -7.83 14.27
N TYR A 109 7.21 -6.84 14.39
CA TYR A 109 7.53 -5.42 14.50
C TYR A 109 6.68 -4.81 15.62
N SER A 110 7.28 -4.65 16.79
CA SER A 110 6.56 -4.39 18.05
C SER A 110 6.99 -3.11 18.77
N SER A 111 7.54 -2.12 18.05
CA SER A 111 7.72 -0.79 18.67
C SER A 111 6.36 -0.11 18.81
N GLU A 112 6.18 0.72 19.84
CA GLU A 112 4.90 1.43 20.07
C GLU A 112 4.44 2.21 18.82
N LYS A 113 5.39 2.86 18.14
CA LYS A 113 5.15 3.58 16.90
C LYS A 113 4.71 2.65 15.76
N ASP A 114 5.33 1.49 15.62
CA ASP A 114 4.98 0.53 14.57
C ASP A 114 3.60 -0.07 14.80
N THR A 115 3.24 -0.34 16.06
CA THR A 115 1.91 -0.82 16.44
C THR A 115 0.81 0.14 15.98
N GLU A 116 0.93 1.43 16.30
CA GLU A 116 -0.05 2.45 15.89
C GLU A 116 -0.17 2.52 14.35
N ILE A 117 0.97 2.49 13.65
CA ILE A 117 1.00 2.54 12.18
C ILE A 117 0.31 1.31 11.57
N ILE A 118 0.57 0.12 12.10
CA ILE A 118 -0.03 -1.13 11.63
C ILE A 118 -1.54 -1.11 11.86
N GLU A 119 -1.99 -0.84 13.09
CA GLU A 119 -3.42 -0.82 13.42
C GLU A 119 -4.19 0.21 12.57
N ASN A 120 -3.63 1.42 12.44
CA ASN A 120 -4.21 2.47 11.62
C ASN A 120 -4.30 2.04 10.13
N ALA A 121 -3.25 1.42 9.59
CA ALA A 121 -3.24 1.01 8.19
C ALA A 121 -4.30 -0.05 7.86
N PHE A 122 -4.49 -1.04 8.74
CA PHE A 122 -5.50 -2.08 8.56
C PHE A 122 -6.92 -1.55 8.83
N SER A 123 -7.09 -0.58 9.74
CA SER A 123 -8.36 0.12 9.93
C SER A 123 -8.75 0.95 8.70
N GLU A 124 -7.83 1.74 8.16
CA GLU A 124 -8.05 2.56 6.96
C GLU A 124 -8.37 1.69 5.73
N ALA A 125 -7.73 0.53 5.58
CA ALA A 125 -7.98 -0.38 4.48
C ALA A 125 -9.45 -0.87 4.41
N LYS A 126 -10.14 -0.97 5.56
CA LYS A 126 -11.56 -1.35 5.64
C LYS A 126 -12.49 -0.32 5.01
N LYS A 127 -12.04 0.93 4.79
CA LYS A 127 -12.81 1.96 4.08
C LYS A 127 -12.98 1.66 2.58
N GLY A 128 -12.25 0.67 2.05
CA GLY A 128 -12.36 0.23 0.67
C GLY A 128 -11.88 1.30 -0.32
N SER A 129 -12.64 1.51 -1.41
CA SER A 129 -12.34 2.52 -2.43
C SER A 129 -12.40 3.97 -1.93
N ARG A 130 -12.95 4.19 -0.73
CA ARG A 130 -12.95 5.51 -0.05
C ARG A 130 -11.64 5.79 0.70
N MET A 131 -10.77 4.80 0.87
CA MET A 131 -9.45 5.00 1.46
C MET A 131 -8.61 5.89 0.55
N LEU A 132 -8.05 6.96 1.11
CA LEU A 132 -7.14 7.87 0.42
C LEU A 132 -5.75 7.76 1.04
N MET A 133 -4.74 7.56 0.21
CA MET A 133 -3.33 7.62 0.58
C MET A 133 -2.67 8.81 -0.08
N LEU A 134 -2.03 9.70 0.69
CA LEU A 134 -1.17 10.76 0.19
C LEU A 134 0.00 10.14 -0.57
N PHE A 135 0.03 10.39 -1.88
CA PHE A 135 1.05 9.86 -2.76
C PHE A 135 2.11 10.89 -3.09
N LYS A 136 1.71 12.16 -3.26
CA LYS A 136 2.63 13.22 -3.62
C LYS A 136 2.18 14.57 -3.08
N GLU A 137 3.14 15.39 -2.68
CA GLU A 137 2.91 16.75 -2.21
C GLU A 137 3.88 17.72 -2.90
N LYS A 138 3.40 18.94 -3.18
CA LYS A 138 4.23 20.08 -3.57
C LYS A 138 3.78 21.31 -2.78
N LYS A 139 4.65 21.79 -1.90
CA LYS A 139 4.49 23.09 -1.24
C LYS A 139 5.05 24.21 -2.14
N ALA A 140 4.34 25.34 -2.16
CA ALA A 140 4.76 26.59 -2.78
C ALA A 140 4.54 27.73 -1.78
N GLU A 141 4.97 28.94 -2.12
CA GLU A 141 4.89 30.10 -1.22
C GLU A 141 3.48 30.40 -0.72
N LYS A 142 2.45 30.23 -1.58
CA LYS A 142 1.05 30.61 -1.28
C LYS A 142 0.10 29.42 -1.08
N GLY A 143 0.57 28.19 -1.23
CA GLY A 143 -0.30 27.03 -1.11
C GLY A 143 0.39 25.69 -1.31
N ILE A 144 -0.40 24.64 -1.22
CA ILE A 144 0.04 23.25 -1.22
C ILE A 144 -0.83 22.47 -2.20
N ALA A 145 -0.19 21.72 -3.11
CA ALA A 145 -0.87 20.76 -3.97
C ALA A 145 -0.57 19.34 -3.49
N LYS A 146 -1.59 18.50 -3.41
CA LYS A 146 -1.49 17.09 -2.99
C LYS A 146 -2.17 16.19 -4.00
N ILE A 147 -1.56 15.03 -4.26
CA ILE A 147 -2.21 13.93 -4.96
C ILE A 147 -2.43 12.82 -3.95
N TYR A 148 -3.69 12.48 -3.75
CA TYR A 148 -4.12 11.29 -3.04
C TYR A 148 -4.43 10.17 -4.03
N LEU A 149 -4.25 8.93 -3.62
CA LEU A 149 -4.65 7.75 -4.38
C LEU A 149 -5.70 6.98 -3.57
N SER A 150 -6.81 6.64 -4.22
CA SER A 150 -7.60 5.47 -3.82
C SER A 150 -7.33 4.32 -4.78
N LEU A 151 -7.64 3.10 -4.31
CA LEU A 151 -7.58 1.88 -5.11
C LEU A 151 -9.00 1.34 -5.26
N SER A 152 -9.49 1.22 -6.49
CA SER A 152 -10.82 0.65 -6.79
C SER A 152 -10.84 -0.87 -6.66
N ASP A 153 -12.04 -1.45 -6.58
CA ASP A 153 -12.22 -2.91 -6.44
C ASP A 153 -11.85 -3.70 -7.71
N ASP A 154 -11.63 -3.02 -8.84
CA ASP A 154 -11.05 -3.62 -10.04
C ASP A 154 -9.51 -3.61 -10.05
N GLY A 155 -8.88 -2.96 -9.06
CA GLY A 155 -7.43 -2.91 -8.86
C GLY A 155 -6.72 -1.73 -9.52
N LYS A 156 -7.47 -0.74 -10.03
CA LYS A 156 -6.92 0.49 -10.61
C LYS A 156 -6.83 1.61 -9.56
N TYR A 157 -5.95 2.57 -9.82
CA TYR A 157 -5.81 3.77 -9.02
C TYR A 157 -6.76 4.86 -9.50
N ILE A 158 -7.38 5.58 -8.57
CA ILE A 158 -8.13 6.81 -8.82
C ILE A 158 -7.38 7.95 -8.12
N PRO A 159 -6.59 8.74 -8.86
CA PRO A 159 -5.86 9.85 -8.25
C PRO A 159 -6.76 11.05 -8.05
N LEU A 160 -6.67 11.67 -6.87
CA LEU A 160 -7.39 12.88 -6.52
C LEU A 160 -6.38 14.01 -6.28
N LEU A 161 -6.43 15.04 -7.11
CA LEU A 161 -5.65 16.26 -6.95
C LEU A 161 -6.42 17.24 -6.05
N THR A 162 -5.78 17.72 -5.00
CA THR A 162 -6.27 18.85 -4.20
C THR A 162 -5.24 19.97 -4.17
N VAL A 163 -5.70 21.21 -4.12
CA VAL A 163 -4.87 22.39 -3.86
C VAL A 163 -5.50 23.19 -2.74
N THR A 164 -4.70 23.52 -1.74
CA THR A 164 -5.10 24.36 -0.60
C THR A 164 -4.21 25.59 -0.51
N ARG A 165 -4.71 26.66 0.10
CA ARG A 165 -3.88 27.73 0.64
C ARG A 165 -3.10 27.24 1.87
N ASN A 166 -2.16 28.05 2.34
CA ASN A 166 -1.34 27.71 3.51
C ASN A 166 -2.13 27.69 4.83
N ASP A 167 -3.25 28.40 4.89
CA ASP A 167 -4.20 28.37 6.02
C ASP A 167 -5.11 27.13 6.00
N GLY A 168 -5.03 26.29 4.96
CA GLY A 168 -5.80 25.07 4.80
C GLY A 168 -7.07 25.21 3.96
N GLU A 169 -7.42 26.41 3.46
CA GLU A 169 -8.58 26.60 2.59
C GLU A 169 -8.41 25.80 1.28
N GLU A 170 -9.34 24.89 0.96
CA GLU A 170 -9.36 24.17 -0.32
C GLU A 170 -9.80 25.11 -1.43
N ILE A 171 -8.93 25.33 -2.41
CA ILE A 171 -9.21 26.20 -3.56
C ILE A 171 -9.51 25.41 -4.84
N PHE A 172 -9.10 24.15 -4.90
CA PHE A 172 -9.27 23.31 -6.08
C PHE A 172 -9.25 21.83 -5.72
N LYS A 173 -10.12 21.08 -6.38
CA LYS A 173 -10.22 19.63 -6.26
C LYS A 173 -10.64 19.03 -7.60
N ALA A 174 -9.92 18.02 -8.06
CA ALA A 174 -10.28 17.28 -9.27
C ALA A 174 -9.79 15.83 -9.22
N GLU A 175 -10.63 14.92 -9.69
CA GLU A 175 -10.19 13.55 -10.00
C GLU A 175 -9.39 13.55 -11.30
N LEU A 176 -8.26 12.84 -11.29
CA LEU A 176 -7.46 12.58 -12.48
C LEU A 176 -7.92 11.25 -13.12
N PRO A 177 -7.56 10.99 -14.39
CA PRO A 177 -7.93 9.75 -15.05
C PRO A 177 -7.54 8.51 -14.24
N GLN A 178 -8.49 7.58 -14.11
CA GLN A 178 -8.25 6.28 -13.51
C GLN A 178 -7.16 5.54 -14.30
N THR A 179 -6.27 4.86 -13.60
CA THR A 179 -5.07 4.28 -14.22
C THR A 179 -4.66 2.97 -13.56
N ALA A 180 -4.13 2.03 -14.34
CA ALA A 180 -3.59 0.77 -13.82
C ALA A 180 -2.19 0.93 -13.20
N ASP A 181 -1.44 1.93 -13.66
CA ASP A 181 -0.10 2.26 -13.17
C ASP A 181 0.00 3.74 -12.77
N LEU A 182 1.11 4.14 -12.15
CA LEU A 182 1.32 5.52 -11.70
C LEU A 182 2.21 6.33 -12.65
N ASN A 183 2.35 5.92 -13.91
CA ASN A 183 3.20 6.60 -14.88
C ASN A 183 2.65 7.99 -15.26
N ILE A 184 1.34 8.18 -15.20
CA ILE A 184 0.70 9.50 -15.41
C ILE A 184 1.10 10.54 -14.33
N ILE A 185 1.61 10.10 -13.17
CA ILE A 185 2.00 10.96 -12.05
C ILE A 185 3.51 10.80 -11.77
N GLY A 186 4.30 11.64 -12.42
CA GLY A 186 5.74 11.74 -12.24
C GLY A 186 6.18 12.94 -11.42
N GLU A 187 5.73 14.14 -11.78
CA GLU A 187 6.07 15.40 -11.11
C GLU A 187 4.80 16.21 -10.83
N LEU A 188 4.77 16.87 -9.67
CA LEU A 188 3.70 17.81 -9.31
C LEU A 188 4.31 19.21 -9.20
N ALA A 189 3.83 20.13 -10.02
CA ALA A 189 4.25 21.52 -10.03
C ALA A 189 3.08 22.44 -9.69
N LEU A 190 3.35 23.47 -8.89
CA LEU A 190 2.37 24.42 -8.40
C LEU A 190 2.91 25.85 -8.57
N SER A 191 2.10 26.72 -9.18
CA SER A 191 2.30 28.17 -9.24
C SER A 191 1.03 28.88 -8.80
N SER A 192 1.08 30.21 -8.65
CA SER A 192 -0.08 30.99 -8.21
C SER A 192 -1.29 30.93 -9.15
N LYS A 193 -1.07 30.53 -10.41
CA LYS A 193 -2.10 30.50 -11.46
C LYS A 193 -2.44 29.10 -11.94
N LYS A 194 -1.61 28.09 -11.65
CA LYS A 194 -1.68 26.80 -12.31
C LYS A 194 -1.12 25.68 -11.44
N VAL A 195 -1.78 24.53 -11.49
CA VAL A 195 -1.24 23.25 -11.01
C VAL A 195 -1.02 22.32 -12.20
N THR A 196 0.11 21.61 -12.23
CA THR A 196 0.50 20.72 -13.34
C THR A 196 0.97 19.38 -12.80
N VAL A 197 0.38 18.31 -13.33
CA VAL A 197 0.80 16.93 -13.10
C VAL A 197 1.52 16.46 -14.37
N ARG A 198 2.83 16.24 -14.29
CA ARG A 198 3.62 15.72 -15.40
C ARG A 198 3.77 14.21 -15.25
N PRO A 199 3.68 13.43 -16.34
CA PRO A 199 4.02 12.01 -16.33
C PRO A 199 5.46 11.77 -15.88
N ARG A 200 5.76 10.52 -15.50
CA ARG A 200 7.15 10.07 -15.29
C ARG A 200 7.96 10.30 -16.56
N LYS A 201 9.29 10.42 -16.41
CA LYS A 201 10.20 10.52 -17.55
C LYS A 201 10.83 9.16 -17.80
N ASN A 202 10.10 8.27 -18.48
CA ASN A 202 10.60 6.95 -18.85
C ASN A 202 10.02 6.49 -20.20
N ALA A 203 10.52 5.36 -20.71
CA ALA A 203 10.10 4.82 -22.00
C ALA A 203 8.59 4.52 -22.08
N SER A 204 7.95 4.10 -20.98
CA SER A 204 6.52 3.75 -20.95
C SER A 204 5.59 4.96 -20.89
N SER A 205 6.09 6.15 -20.54
CA SER A 205 5.29 7.37 -20.36
C SER A 205 5.62 8.48 -21.36
N LYS A 206 6.54 8.25 -22.30
CA LYS A 206 7.01 9.26 -23.26
C LYS A 206 5.92 9.93 -24.11
N HIS A 207 4.80 9.23 -24.31
CA HIS A 207 3.68 9.69 -25.14
C HIS A 207 2.59 10.40 -24.32
N LEU A 208 2.66 10.34 -23.00
CA LEU A 208 1.69 10.95 -22.11
C LEU A 208 1.94 12.47 -22.04
N LYS A 209 0.87 13.25 -22.08
CA LYS A 209 0.93 14.71 -21.95
C LYS A 209 0.72 15.14 -20.49
N PRO A 210 1.32 16.25 -20.04
CA PRO A 210 1.00 16.85 -18.75
C PRO A 210 -0.49 17.22 -18.64
N ILE A 211 -1.08 16.95 -17.49
CA ILE A 211 -2.42 17.40 -17.11
C ILE A 211 -2.25 18.70 -16.33
N PHE A 212 -3.06 19.70 -16.60
CA PHE A 212 -2.98 20.96 -15.88
C PHE A 212 -4.34 21.61 -15.68
N PHE A 213 -4.42 22.41 -14.61
CA PHE A 213 -5.62 23.16 -14.25
C PHE A 213 -5.21 24.58 -13.86
N ASP A 214 -6.01 25.55 -14.30
CA ASP A 214 -5.87 26.93 -13.87
C ASP A 214 -6.51 27.07 -12.48
N ILE A 215 -5.81 27.79 -11.60
CA ILE A 215 -6.19 27.99 -10.20
C ILE A 215 -5.92 29.45 -9.81
N LYS A 216 -6.43 29.88 -8.65
CA LYS A 216 -6.15 31.20 -8.07
C LYS A 216 -5.74 31.04 -6.60
N LEU A 217 -4.43 31.03 -6.34
CA LEU A 217 -3.85 30.98 -4.99
C LEU A 217 -3.73 32.37 -4.36
#